data_AF-A0A8T5B934-F1
#
_entry.id   AF-A0A8T5B934-F1
#
_cell.length_a   1.000
_cell.length_b   1.000
_cell.length_c   1.000
_cell.angle_alpha   90.00
_cell.angle_beta   90.00
_cell.angle_gamma   90.00
#
_symmetry.space_group_name_H-M   'P 1'
#
loop_
_entity.id
_entity.type
_entity.pdbx_description
1 polymer ?
#
loop_
_entity_poly.entity_id
_entity_poly.type
_entity_poly.pdbx_seq_one_letter_code
_entity_poly.pdbx_strand_id
1 'polypeptide(L)' 'MASIEELRKRIDKIDNRILTMLKKRVELARKISRVKAEKNLPVRDIVREGEVVERAVKWAREEGLNQKLASDIFK' A
#
# COMPACT_ATOMS: atom_id res chain seq x y z
N MET A 1 -28.55 10.53 -13.67
CA MET A 1 -27.52 9.48 -13.81
C MET A 1 -26.20 10.17 -14.11
N ALA A 2 -25.09 9.76 -13.49
CA ALA A 2 -23.78 10.34 -13.81
C ALA A 2 -23.33 9.91 -15.21
N SER A 3 -22.77 10.85 -15.97
CA SER A 3 -22.13 10.58 -17.27
C SER A 3 -20.83 9.78 -17.10
N ILE A 4 -20.39 9.14 -18.18
CA ILE A 4 -19.08 8.45 -18.23
C ILE A 4 -17.95 9.39 -17.83
N GLU A 5 -18.02 10.65 -18.26
CA GLU A 5 -16.99 11.66 -17.97
C GLU A 5 -16.94 12.02 -16.49
N GLU A 6 -18.09 12.13 -15.81
CA GLU A 6 -18.15 12.36 -14.37
C GLU A 6 -17.60 11.16 -13.58
N LEU A 7 -17.87 9.93 -14.03
CA LEU A 7 -17.31 8.73 -13.42
C LEU A 7 -15.79 8.66 -13.59
N ARG A 8 -15.26 8.99 -14.77
CA ARG A 8 -13.82 9.06 -15.03
C ARG A 8 -13.14 10.08 -14.13
N LYS A 9 -13.69 11.29 -14.01
CA LYS A 9 -13.17 12.32 -13.08
C LYS A 9 -13.17 11.87 -11.62
N ARG A 10 -14.10 11.00 -11.22
CA ARG A 10 -14.10 10.41 -9.87
C ARG A 10 -12.99 9.38 -9.72
N ILE A 11 -12.75 8.55 -10.74
CA ILE A 11 -11.63 7.61 -10.77
C ILE A 11 -10.29 8.38 -10.70
N ASP A 12 -10.11 9.42 -11.51
CA ASP A 12 -8.88 10.23 -11.51
C ASP A 12 -8.55 10.81 -10.11
N LYS A 13 -9.59 11.23 -9.37
CA LYS A 13 -9.45 11.69 -7.98
C LYS A 13 -9.03 10.57 -7.03
N ILE A 14 -9.54 9.36 -7.23
CA ILE A 14 -9.16 8.18 -6.44
C ILE A 14 -7.71 7.83 -6.74
N ASP A 15 -7.32 7.80 -8.01
CA ASP A 15 -5.96 7.46 -8.45
C ASP A 15 -4.94 8.45 -7.89
N ASN A 16 -5.25 9.75 -7.91
CA ASN A 16 -4.41 10.77 -7.29
C ASN A 16 -4.24 10.56 -5.77
N ARG A 17 -5.31 10.14 -5.08
CA ARG A 17 -5.26 9.80 -3.65
C ARG A 17 -4.43 8.55 -3.40
N ILE A 18 -4.54 7.53 -4.23
CA ILE A 18 -3.72 6.31 -4.15
C ILE A 18 -2.24 6.68 -4.26
N LEU A 19 -1.85 7.46 -5.28
CA LEU A 19 -0.47 7.92 -5.45
C LEU A 19 0.04 8.73 -4.25
N THR A 20 -0.80 9.61 -3.72
CA THR A 20 -0.46 10.41 -2.52
C THR A 20 -0.24 9.52 -1.30
N MET A 21 -1.07 8.50 -1.09
CA MET A 21 -0.91 7.57 0.04
C MET A 21 0.33 6.68 -0.13
N LEU A 22 0.62 6.22 -1.35
CA LEU A 22 1.83 5.47 -1.65
C LEU A 22 3.10 6.28 -1.34
N LYS A 23 3.13 7.57 -1.72
CA LYS A 23 4.24 8.47 -1.37
C LYS A 23 4.44 8.54 0.14
N LYS A 24 3.36 8.76 0.92
CA LYS A 24 3.42 8.80 2.38
C LYS A 24 3.93 7.48 2.97
N ARG A 25 3.49 6.34 2.43
CA ARG A 25 3.96 5.00 2.85
C ARG A 25 5.47 4.85 2.63
N VAL A 26 5.99 5.26 1.48
CA VAL A 26 7.43 5.21 1.18
C VAL A 26 8.24 6.13 2.11
N GLU A 27 7.74 7.33 2.39
CA GLU A 27 8.40 8.24 3.34
C GLU A 27 8.50 7.64 4.75
N LEU A 28 7.44 6.98 5.23
CA LEU A 28 7.46 6.26 6.50
C LEU A 28 8.43 5.08 6.46
N ALA A 29 8.45 4.29 5.39
CA ALA A 29 9.40 3.20 5.22
C ALA A 29 10.86 3.70 5.28
N ARG A 30 11.16 4.83 4.63
CA ARG A 30 12.49 5.48 4.70
C ARG A 30 12.84 5.94 6.12
N LYS A 31 11.88 6.46 6.88
CA LYS A 31 12.11 6.81 8.29
C LYS A 31 12.43 5.57 9.13
N ILE A 32 11.71 4.46 8.91
CA ILE A 32 11.99 3.18 9.56
C ILE A 32 13.40 2.70 9.21
N SER A 33 13.82 2.77 7.94
CA SER A 33 15.18 2.40 7.52
C SER A 33 16.26 3.21 8.24
N ARG A 34 16.06 4.52 8.43
CA ARG A 34 16.99 5.38 9.19
C ARG A 34 17.08 4.96 10.65
N VAL A 35 15.93 4.75 11.31
CA VAL A 35 15.89 4.27 12.70
C VAL A 35 16.57 2.91 12.84
N LYS A 36 16.39 2.00 11.89
CA LYS A 36 17.08 0.71 11.88
C LYS A 36 18.59 0.88 11.75
N ALA A 37 19.05 1.75 10.85
CA ALA A 37 20.47 2.05 10.67
C ALA A 37 21.11 2.65 11.93
N GLU A 38 20.46 3.63 12.56
CA GLU A 38 20.92 4.25 13.81
C GLU A 38 21.04 3.23 14.96
N LYS A 39 20.19 2.19 14.96
CA LYS A 39 20.17 1.13 15.97
C LYS A 39 20.95 -0.12 15.58
N ASN A 40 21.69 -0.11 14.46
CA ASN A 40 22.36 -1.29 13.90
C ASN A 40 21.44 -2.51 13.72
N LEU A 41 20.16 -2.27 13.41
CA LEU A 41 19.17 -3.33 13.14
C LEU A 41 19.21 -3.76 11.67
N PRO A 42 18.92 -5.03 11.36
CA PRO A 42 18.81 -5.50 9.99
C PRO A 42 17.75 -4.73 9.19
N VAL A 43 18.14 -4.28 7.99
CA VAL A 43 17.23 -3.59 7.07
C VAL A 43 16.06 -4.50 6.69
N ARG A 44 16.38 -5.76 6.35
CA ARG A 44 15.40 -6.80 5.98
C ARG A 44 14.76 -7.41 7.22
N ASP A 45 13.45 -7.58 7.19
CA ASP A 45 12.67 -8.17 8.26
C ASP A 45 11.58 -9.04 7.64
N ILE A 46 11.92 -10.32 7.45
CA ILE A 46 11.09 -11.29 6.70
C ILE A 46 9.76 -11.52 7.41
N VAL A 47 9.75 -11.54 8.74
CA VAL A 47 8.52 -11.69 9.53
C VAL A 47 7.62 -10.49 9.25
N ARG A 48 8.17 -9.28 9.32
CA ARG A 48 7.40 -8.07 9.05
C ARG A 48 6.91 -7.98 7.60
N GLU A 49 7.71 -8.41 6.64
CA GLU A 49 7.32 -8.49 5.22
C GLU A 49 6.11 -9.41 5.05
N GLY A 50 6.14 -10.59 5.67
CA GLY A 50 5.03 -11.56 5.68
C GLY A 50 3.74 -10.97 6.25
N GLU A 51 3.80 -10.36 7.44
CA GLU A 51 2.64 -9.72 8.09
C GLU A 51 1.99 -8.64 7.23
N VAL A 52 2.79 -7.86 6.49
CA VAL A 52 2.28 -6.80 5.62
C VAL A 52 1.46 -7.39 4.48
N VAL A 53 1.95 -8.46 3.84
CA VAL A 53 1.27 -9.13 2.73
C VAL A 53 0.03 -9.87 3.21
N GLU A 54 0.12 -10.63 4.30
CA GLU A 54 -1.03 -11.36 4.87
C GLU A 54 -2.18 -10.41 5.23
N ARG A 55 -1.86 -9.28 5.86
CA ARG A 55 -2.86 -8.26 6.19
C ARG A 55 -3.48 -7.64 4.94
N ALA A 56 -2.69 -7.37 3.90
CA ALA A 56 -3.21 -6.84 2.63
C ALA A 56 -4.16 -7.83 1.94
N VAL A 57 -3.81 -9.13 1.93
CA VAL A 57 -4.66 -10.20 1.39
C VAL A 57 -5.95 -10.33 2.18
N LYS A 58 -5.88 -10.26 3.53
CA LYS A 58 -7.05 -10.28 4.39
C LYS A 58 -8.01 -9.12 4.09
N TRP A 59 -7.50 -7.90 4.06
CA TRP A 59 -8.31 -6.72 3.74
C TRP A 59 -8.91 -6.79 2.34
N ALA A 60 -8.13 -7.26 1.35
CA ALA A 60 -8.65 -7.44 0.00
C ALA A 60 -9.84 -8.42 -0.02
N ARG A 61 -9.77 -9.52 0.74
CA ARG A 61 -10.89 -10.45 0.86
C ARG A 61 -12.13 -9.78 1.49
N GLU A 62 -11.95 -9.02 2.56
CA GLU A 62 -13.03 -8.32 3.27
C GLU A 62 -13.72 -7.29 2.37
N GLU A 63 -12.96 -6.62 1.50
CA GLU A 63 -13.45 -5.61 0.55
C GLU A 63 -13.92 -6.21 -0.80
N GLY A 64 -13.91 -7.53 -0.96
CA GLY A 64 -14.26 -8.21 -2.22
C GLY A 64 -13.29 -7.95 -3.38
N LEU A 65 -12.06 -7.51 -3.08
CA LEU A 65 -10.99 -7.27 -4.03
C LEU A 65 -10.19 -8.54 -4.34
N ASN A 66 -9.53 -8.53 -5.50
CA ASN A 66 -8.64 -9.62 -5.89
C ASN A 66 -7.44 -9.72 -4.91
N GLN A 67 -7.36 -10.85 -4.20
CA GLN A 67 -6.31 -11.11 -3.21
C GLN A 67 -4.90 -11.13 -3.84
N LYS A 68 -4.77 -11.59 -5.09
CA LYS A 68 -3.49 -11.59 -5.80
C LYS A 68 -3.02 -10.18 -6.12
N LEU A 69 -3.93 -9.31 -6.58
CA LEU A 69 -3.63 -7.89 -6.80
C LEU A 69 -3.11 -7.23 -5.51
N ALA A 70 -3.76 -7.48 -4.37
CA ALA A 70 -3.31 -6.94 -3.10
C ALA A 70 -1.93 -7.48 -2.70
N SER A 71 -1.67 -8.78 -2.89
CA SER A 71 -0.34 -9.33 -2.66
C SER A 71 0.71 -8.67 -3.56
N ASP A 72 0.42 -8.43 -4.83
CA ASP A 72 1.39 -7.86 -5.78
C ASP A 72 1.72 -6.39 -5.48
N ILE A 73 0.79 -5.64 -4.90
CA ILE A 73 1.01 -4.24 -4.48
C ILE A 73 1.88 -4.15 -3.21
N PHE A 74 1.77 -5.13 -2.30
CA PHE A 74 2.33 -5.05 -0.95
C PHE A 74 3.54 -5.96 -0.69
N LYS A 75 3.87 -6.84 -1.63
CA LYS A 75 5.11 -7.63 -1.64
C LYS A 75 6.32 -6.78 -2.00
#